data_AF-A0AAE3XDZ9-F1
#
_entry.id   AF-A0AAE3XDZ9-F1
#
_cell.length_a   1.000
_cell.length_b   1.000
_cell.length_c   1.000
_cell.angle_alpha   90.00
_cell.angle_beta   90.00
_cell.angle_gamma   90.00
#
_symmetry.space_group_name_H-M   'P 1'
#
loop_
_entity.id
_entity.type
_entity.pdbx_description
1 polymer ?
#
loop_
_entity_poly.entity_id
_entity_poly.type
_entity_poly.pdbx_seq_one_letter_code
_entity_poly.pdbx_strand_id
1 'polypeptide(L)'
;MTPPTPNLDQQAALEARAQDIGAFIDFLFDERGFTLCTWADMPGHSDGGEYRRVRWGDTQRREMIERFFGLDPEAASAERDAVQQWVTAQATGART
;
A
#
# COMPACT_ATOMS: atom_id res chain seq x y z
N MET A 1 -17.19 -18.71 15.65
CA MET A 1 -17.37 -17.64 14.64
C MET A 1 -15.99 -17.09 14.32
N THR A 2 -15.59 -17.08 13.05
CA THR A 2 -14.34 -16.46 12.59
C THR A 2 -14.52 -14.94 12.60
N PRO A 3 -13.56 -14.14 13.10
CA PRO A 3 -13.66 -12.69 13.01
C PRO A 3 -13.71 -12.26 11.53
N PRO A 4 -14.53 -11.25 11.17
CA PRO A 4 -14.51 -10.69 9.82
C PRO A 4 -13.17 -9.97 9.58
N THR A 5 -12.57 -10.18 8.41
CA THR A 5 -11.25 -9.64 8.03
C THR A 5 -11.29 -8.78 6.77
N PRO A 6 -12.20 -7.79 6.67
CA PRO A 6 -12.44 -7.05 5.43
C PRO A 6 -11.22 -6.28 4.93
N ASN A 7 -10.36 -5.73 5.80
CA ASN A 7 -9.15 -5.03 5.36
C ASN A 7 -8.07 -6.01 4.93
N LEU A 8 -7.95 -7.18 5.57
CA LEU A 8 -7.02 -8.22 5.11
C LEU A 8 -7.47 -8.84 3.78
N ASP A 9 -8.77 -9.01 3.57
CA ASP A 9 -9.33 -9.48 2.31
C ASP A 9 -9.07 -8.46 1.18
N GLN A 10 -9.24 -7.17 1.49
CA GLN A 10 -8.87 -6.07 0.60
C GLN A 10 -7.36 -6.04 0.33
N GLN A 11 -6.53 -6.29 1.34
CA GLN A 11 -5.07 -6.35 1.18
C GLN A 11 -4.67 -7.51 0.26
N ALA A 12 -5.24 -8.69 0.40
CA ALA A 12 -4.97 -9.82 -0.49
C ALA A 12 -5.40 -9.54 -1.94
N ALA A 13 -6.57 -8.91 -2.12
CA ALA A 13 -7.04 -8.47 -3.44
C ALA A 13 -6.14 -7.37 -4.04
N LEU A 14 -5.64 -6.47 -3.19
CA LEU A 14 -4.66 -5.45 -3.54
C LEU A 14 -3.34 -6.09 -3.94
N GLU A 15 -2.81 -7.08 -3.21
CA GLU A 15 -1.55 -7.74 -3.57
C GLU A 15 -1.62 -8.39 -4.95
N ALA A 16 -2.73 -9.10 -5.25
CA ALA A 16 -2.94 -9.69 -6.57
C ALA A 16 -3.01 -8.63 -7.69
N ARG A 17 -3.74 -7.53 -7.48
CA ARG A 17 -3.90 -6.46 -8.49
C ARG A 17 -2.72 -5.50 -8.56
N ALA A 18 -2.02 -5.26 -7.46
CA ALA A 18 -0.82 -4.46 -7.38
C ALA A 18 0.34 -5.14 -8.08
N GLN A 19 0.34 -6.48 -8.17
CA GLN A 19 1.28 -7.21 -9.01
C GLN A 19 1.07 -6.88 -10.49
N ASP A 20 -0.17 -6.84 -10.97
CA ASP A 20 -0.50 -6.46 -12.36
C ASP A 20 -0.23 -4.97 -12.63
N ILE A 21 -0.61 -4.09 -11.71
CA ILE A 21 -0.39 -2.64 -11.82
C ILE A 21 1.11 -2.32 -11.73
N GLY A 22 1.83 -2.98 -10.82
CA GLY A 22 3.28 -2.86 -10.68
C GLY A 22 3.99 -3.31 -11.94
N ALA A 23 3.64 -4.49 -12.47
CA ALA A 23 4.17 -4.97 -13.74
C ALA A 23 3.86 -4.03 -14.92
N PHE A 24 2.67 -3.42 -14.93
CA PHE A 24 2.32 -2.42 -15.95
C PHE A 24 3.11 -1.11 -15.78
N ILE A 25 3.31 -0.62 -14.56
CA ILE A 25 4.14 0.56 -14.27
C ILE A 25 5.60 0.29 -14.65
N ASP A 26 6.11 -0.90 -14.34
CA ASP A 26 7.47 -1.30 -14.69
C ASP A 26 7.62 -1.46 -16.21
N PHE A 27 6.64 -2.04 -16.92
CA PHE A 27 6.58 -2.05 -18.39
C PHE A 27 6.60 -0.63 -18.98
N LEU A 28 5.80 0.29 -18.41
CA LEU A 28 5.79 1.69 -18.83
C LEU A 28 7.17 2.34 -18.62
N PHE A 29 7.87 1.99 -17.56
CA PHE A 29 9.19 2.53 -17.26
C PHE A 29 10.30 1.93 -18.13
N ASP A 30 10.42 0.60 -18.15
CA ASP A 30 11.53 -0.13 -18.76
C ASP A 30 11.40 -0.22 -20.29
N GLU A 31 10.19 -0.47 -20.81
CA GLU A 31 9.99 -0.68 -22.24
C GLU A 31 9.55 0.57 -23.00
N ARG A 32 8.92 1.52 -22.29
CA ARG A 32 8.32 2.70 -22.93
C ARG A 32 8.94 4.03 -22.48
N GLY A 33 9.82 4.01 -21.47
CA GLY A 33 10.51 5.20 -20.98
C GLY A 33 9.61 6.21 -20.26
N PHE A 34 8.41 5.82 -19.86
CA PHE A 34 7.51 6.67 -19.07
C PHE A 34 7.88 6.64 -17.60
N THR A 35 7.89 7.81 -16.95
CA THR A 35 8.18 7.93 -15.52
C THR A 35 7.01 8.57 -14.81
N LEU A 36 6.56 7.95 -13.70
CA LEU A 36 5.62 8.57 -12.77
C LEU A 36 6.34 9.65 -11.96
N CYS A 37 5.81 10.87 -11.99
CA CYS A 37 6.39 12.03 -11.32
C CYS A 37 5.34 12.77 -10.49
N THR A 38 5.76 13.35 -9.37
CA THR A 38 5.01 14.37 -8.63
C THR A 38 5.72 15.71 -8.71
N TRP A 39 4.97 16.79 -8.48
CA TRP A 39 5.56 18.08 -8.17
C TRP A 39 6.02 18.07 -6.72
N ALA A 40 7.27 18.45 -6.47
CA ALA A 40 7.78 18.68 -5.13
C ALA A 40 8.29 20.11 -5.02
N ASP A 41 8.02 20.72 -3.86
CA ASP A 41 8.56 22.03 -3.51
C ASP A 41 10.04 21.90 -3.15
N MET A 42 10.88 22.79 -3.66
CA MET A 42 12.32 22.72 -3.44
C MET A 42 12.70 23.59 -2.23
N PRO A 43 13.40 23.04 -1.22
CA PRO A 43 13.81 23.83 -0.05
C PRO A 43 14.73 24.99 -0.49
N GLY A 44 14.31 26.22 -0.20
CA GLY A 44 15.10 27.44 -0.46
C GLY A 44 14.57 28.36 -1.55
N HIS A 45 13.45 28.03 -2.22
CA HIS A 45 12.82 28.88 -3.25
C HIS A 45 11.36 29.20 -2.91
N SER A 46 11.13 29.61 -1.67
CA SER A 46 9.84 30.15 -1.21
C SER A 46 9.78 31.66 -1.49
N ASP A 47 9.63 32.01 -2.77
CA ASP A 47 9.00 33.24 -3.29
C ASP A 47 9.08 33.21 -4.82
N GLY A 48 8.13 32.50 -5.45
CA GLY A 48 8.07 32.34 -6.92
C GLY A 48 8.11 30.89 -7.43
N GLY A 49 8.34 29.91 -6.53
CA GLY A 49 7.92 28.50 -6.64
C GLY A 49 8.33 27.77 -7.92
N GLU A 50 9.62 27.53 -8.12
CA GLU A 50 10.04 26.53 -9.11
C GLU A 50 9.72 25.11 -8.60
N TYR A 51 8.56 24.58 -9.02
CA TYR A 51 8.23 23.18 -8.80
C TYR A 51 9.06 22.29 -9.73
N ARG A 52 9.74 21.28 -9.18
CA ARG A 52 10.42 20.26 -10.00
C ARG A 52 9.59 18.99 -10.05
N ARG A 53 9.60 18.35 -11.21
CA ARG A 53 9.12 16.96 -11.35
C ARG A 53 10.11 16.04 -10.66
N VAL A 54 9.66 15.36 -9.62
CA VAL A 54 10.42 14.34 -8.89
C VAL A 54 9.79 12.99 -9.20
N ARG A 55 10.64 12.03 -9.58
CA ARG A 55 10.22 10.65 -9.83
C ARG A 55 9.70 10.01 -8.55
N TRP A 56 8.61 9.26 -8.66
CA TRP A 56 8.14 8.41 -7.57
C TRP A 56 9.11 7.27 -7.29
N GLY A 57 9.50 7.12 -6.03
CA GLY A 57 10.10 5.91 -5.46
C GLY A 57 9.03 4.92 -5.00
N ASP A 58 9.49 3.81 -4.42
CA ASP A 58 8.64 2.67 -4.05
C ASP A 58 7.56 3.02 -3.03
N THR A 59 7.89 3.88 -2.07
CA THR A 59 6.95 4.33 -1.03
C THR A 59 5.77 5.09 -1.63
N GLN A 60 6.01 6.07 -2.51
CA GLN A 60 4.91 6.85 -3.12
C GLN A 60 4.05 5.99 -4.05
N ARG A 61 4.67 5.04 -4.77
CA ARG A 61 3.94 4.07 -5.59
C ARG A 61 2.99 3.24 -4.72
N ARG A 62 3.48 2.74 -3.59
CA ARG A 62 2.70 1.96 -2.63
C ARG A 62 1.55 2.77 -2.04
N GLU A 63 1.81 3.96 -1.55
CA GLU A 63 0.78 4.84 -0.99
C GLU A 63 -0.33 5.19 -1.99
N MET A 64 0.02 5.41 -3.27
CA MET A 64 -0.98 5.63 -4.31
C MET A 64 -1.86 4.39 -4.50
N ILE A 65 -1.26 3.20 -4.59
CA ILE A 65 -1.99 1.95 -4.77
C ILE A 65 -2.91 1.71 -3.57
N GLU A 66 -2.41 1.85 -2.35
CA GLU A 66 -3.20 1.72 -1.11
C GLU A 66 -4.39 2.70 -1.10
N ARG A 67 -4.17 3.97 -1.44
CA ARG A 67 -5.25 4.96 -1.58
C ARG A 67 -6.26 4.62 -2.67
N PHE A 68 -5.82 4.15 -3.83
CA PHE A 68 -6.69 3.80 -4.95
C PHE A 68 -7.67 2.67 -4.58
N PHE A 69 -7.20 1.70 -3.80
CA PHE A 69 -8.03 0.58 -3.33
C PHE A 69 -8.74 0.86 -1.99
N GLY A 70 -8.50 2.02 -1.36
CA GLY A 70 -9.11 2.38 -0.09
C GLY A 70 -8.61 1.55 1.09
N LEU A 71 -7.39 1.00 1.01
CA LEU A 71 -6.81 0.20 2.08
C LEU A 71 -6.29 1.12 3.19
N ASP A 72 -6.77 0.90 4.42
CA ASP A 72 -6.21 1.52 5.62
C ASP A 72 -5.15 0.57 6.23
N PRO A 73 -3.85 0.89 6.13
CA PRO A 73 -2.79 0.01 6.62
C PRO A 73 -2.80 -0.17 8.14
N GLU A 74 -3.28 0.82 8.90
CA GLU A 74 -3.40 0.71 10.36
C GLU A 74 -4.54 -0.24 10.72
N ALA A 75 -5.69 -0.10 10.05
CA ALA A 75 -6.83 -1.00 10.23
C ALA A 75 -6.48 -2.45 9.84
N ALA A 76 -5.77 -2.65 8.72
CA ALA A 76 -5.30 -3.97 8.30
C ALA A 76 -4.33 -4.58 9.32
N SER A 77 -3.43 -3.78 9.91
CA SER A 77 -2.53 -4.25 10.98
C SER A 77 -3.32 -4.65 12.23
N ALA A 78 -4.28 -3.84 12.66
CA ALA A 78 -5.12 -4.13 13.81
C ALA A 78 -5.96 -5.40 13.61
N GLU A 79 -6.52 -5.61 12.42
CA GLU A 79 -7.22 -6.85 12.06
C GLU A 79 -6.31 -8.07 12.13
N ARG A 80 -5.07 -7.96 11.62
CA ARG A 80 -4.07 -9.04 11.70
C ARG A 80 -3.78 -9.43 13.13
N ASP A 81 -3.55 -8.45 14.00
CA ASP A 81 -3.26 -8.69 15.41
C ASP A 81 -4.47 -9.34 16.12
N ALA A 82 -5.69 -8.88 15.82
CA ALA A 82 -6.92 -9.45 16.35
C ALA A 82 -7.12 -10.92 15.91
N VAL A 83 -6.84 -11.25 14.64
CA VAL A 83 -6.88 -12.62 14.12
C VAL A 83 -5.82 -13.48 14.82
N GLN A 84 -4.59 -12.98 14.96
CA GLN A 84 -3.51 -13.71 15.61
C GLN A 84 -3.83 -14.02 17.09
N GLN A 85 -4.40 -13.06 17.81
CA GLN A 85 -4.86 -13.24 19.19
C GLN A 85 -5.97 -14.30 19.27
N TRP A 86 -6.94 -14.25 18.36
CA TRP A 86 -8.02 -15.23 18.28
C TRP A 86 -7.51 -16.65 18.00
N VAL A 87 -6.59 -16.82 17.04
CA VAL A 87 -5.96 -18.14 16.74
C VAL A 87 -5.21 -18.66 17.96
N THR A 88 -4.46 -17.80 18.65
CA THR A 88 -3.70 -18.18 19.84
C THR A 88 -4.61 -18.61 20.99
N ALA A 89 -5.72 -17.90 21.21
CA ALA A 89 -6.72 -18.24 22.22
C ALA A 89 -7.41 -19.59 21.92
N GLN A 90 -7.76 -19.86 20.65
CA GLN A 90 -8.33 -21.14 20.20
C GLN A 90 -7.36 -22.31 20.41
N ALA A 91 -6.10 -22.13 20.02
CA ALA A 91 -5.06 -23.15 20.15
C ALA A 91 -4.73 -23.50 21.61
N THR A 92 -4.89 -22.53 22.52
CA THR A 92 -4.64 -22.71 23.95
C THR A 92 -5.85 -23.32 24.66
N GLY A 93 -7.08 -22.92 24.29
CA GLY A 93 -8.32 -23.49 24.84
C GLY A 93 -8.61 -24.93 24.41
N ALA A 94 -8.04 -25.41 23.30
CA ALA A 94 -8.15 -26.80 22.85
C ALA A 94 -7.23 -27.79 23.60
N ARG A 95 -6.36 -27.31 24.50
CA ARG A 95 -5.39 -28.13 25.27
C ARG A 95 -5.80 -28.39 26.74
N THR A 96 -7.00 -27.97 27.14
CA THR A 96 -7.62 -28.24 28.45
C THR A 96 -8.91 -29.01 28.25
#